data_AF-A0A917HGU0-F1
#
_entry.id   AF-A0A917HGU0-F1
#
_cell.length_a   1.000
_cell.length_b   1.000
_cell.length_c   1.000
_cell.angle_alpha   90.00
_cell.angle_beta   90.00
_cell.angle_gamma   90.00
#
_symmetry.space_group_name_H-M   'P 1'
#
loop_
_entity.id
_entity.type
_entity.pdbx_description
1 polymer ?
#
loop_
_entity_poly.entity_id
_entity_poly.type
_entity_poly.pdbx_seq_one_letter_code
_entity_poly.pdbx_strand_id
1 'polypeptide(L)'
;MRIYLPGFTEDANPFGGHELILPNQISNPDAASKALTRLRWIAANASVRRLVLGKDIVPFASLRLRTLEKKQLELRESGATEREQLDATREALKTLELQVQEAERFQQQFSDLHDAAEERAEIAETQLNAAGFRIQQLLEQIKDLGRAPDANIEIPTKWDSFEDWCDTNLAGRVTLSPQARRGVRNPEFEDTALAARCLLWLANEFRSEKLHESEGSLRDRTIEQGVINAHCGSDSFEIDWQGKLCDVNWHIKNGGNTRDPARCLRIYYFWDEQSQQAVIGSMPAHRRTDAS
;
A
#
# COMPACT_ATOMS: atom_id res chain seq x y z
N MET A 1 -18.17 -11.72 -14.95
CA MET A 1 -17.58 -10.55 -15.63
C MET A 1 -16.52 -9.96 -14.72
N ARG A 2 -15.34 -9.62 -15.27
CA ARG A 2 -14.22 -9.08 -14.48
C ARG A 2 -13.94 -7.64 -14.90
N ILE A 3 -13.71 -6.76 -13.94
CA ILE A 3 -13.47 -5.33 -14.18
C ILE A 3 -11.98 -5.06 -14.00
N TYR A 4 -11.31 -4.70 -15.09
CA TYR A 4 -9.90 -4.33 -15.08
C TYR A 4 -9.76 -2.82 -14.88
N LEU A 5 -8.98 -2.44 -13.88
CA LEU A 5 -8.66 -1.04 -13.57
C LEU A 5 -7.36 -0.65 -14.28
N PRO A 6 -7.12 0.66 -14.54
CA PRO A 6 -5.86 1.11 -15.13
C PRO A 6 -4.64 0.59 -14.36
N GLY A 7 -3.64 0.09 -15.07
CA GLY A 7 -2.46 -0.58 -14.47
C GLY A 7 -2.54 -2.11 -14.42
N PHE A 8 -3.58 -2.72 -15.00
CA PHE A 8 -3.68 -4.17 -15.15
C PHE A 8 -2.57 -4.76 -16.04
N THR A 9 -1.95 -5.84 -15.57
CA THR A 9 -1.07 -6.74 -16.32
C THR A 9 -1.67 -8.14 -16.33
N GLU A 10 -1.37 -8.99 -17.33
CA GLU A 10 -1.97 -10.34 -17.44
C GLU A 10 -1.73 -11.21 -16.18
N ASP A 11 -0.64 -10.93 -15.45
CA ASP A 11 -0.24 -11.63 -14.23
C ASP A 11 -0.80 -10.97 -12.95
N ALA A 12 -1.68 -9.98 -13.06
CA ALA A 12 -2.17 -9.25 -11.88
C ALA A 12 -3.03 -10.14 -10.98
N ASN A 13 -2.72 -10.11 -9.67
CA ASN A 13 -3.37 -10.91 -8.64
C ASN A 13 -4.91 -10.94 -8.80
N PRO A 14 -5.53 -12.14 -8.87
CA PRO A 14 -6.95 -12.29 -9.10
C PRO A 14 -7.85 -11.69 -8.00
N PHE A 15 -7.29 -11.36 -6.83
CA PHE A 15 -7.97 -10.75 -5.68
C PHE A 15 -7.44 -9.34 -5.36
N GLY A 16 -6.39 -8.88 -6.06
CA GLY A 16 -5.62 -7.67 -5.77
C GLY A 16 -6.18 -6.36 -6.33
N GLY A 17 -7.48 -6.13 -6.22
CA GLY A 17 -8.11 -4.83 -6.56
C GLY A 17 -8.89 -4.77 -7.87
N HIS A 18 -8.95 -5.87 -8.63
CA HIS A 18 -9.83 -6.02 -9.79
C HIS A 18 -11.10 -6.76 -9.40
N GLU A 19 -12.24 -6.07 -9.45
CA GLU A 19 -13.49 -6.64 -8.99
C GLU A 19 -14.02 -7.73 -9.93
N LEU A 20 -14.46 -8.84 -9.35
CA LEU A 20 -15.06 -9.97 -10.07
C LEU A 20 -16.56 -10.04 -9.76
N ILE A 21 -17.38 -9.86 -10.79
CA ILE A 21 -18.83 -10.05 -10.72
C ILE A 21 -19.17 -11.47 -11.19
N LEU A 22 -19.67 -12.30 -10.28
CA LEU A 22 -20.02 -13.69 -10.56
C LEU A 22 -21.40 -13.81 -11.23
N PRO A 23 -21.66 -14.90 -11.99
CA PRO A 23 -22.95 -15.07 -12.68
C PRO A 23 -24.16 -15.04 -11.75
N ASN A 24 -24.02 -15.57 -10.53
CA ASN A 24 -25.07 -15.54 -9.49
C ASN A 24 -25.42 -14.11 -9.02
N GLN A 25 -24.51 -13.14 -9.20
CA GLN A 25 -24.71 -11.73 -8.83
C GLN A 25 -25.42 -10.92 -9.94
N ILE A 26 -25.71 -11.52 -11.08
CA ILE A 26 -26.47 -10.91 -12.19
C ILE A 26 -27.65 -11.77 -12.63
N SER A 27 -27.91 -12.89 -11.94
CA SER A 27 -28.92 -13.87 -12.34
C SER A 27 -30.36 -13.37 -12.16
N ASN A 28 -30.59 -12.36 -11.31
CA ASN A 28 -31.90 -11.76 -11.12
C ASN A 28 -31.87 -10.24 -11.41
N PRO A 29 -33.03 -9.61 -11.72
CA PRO A 29 -33.08 -8.21 -12.13
C PRO A 29 -32.59 -7.23 -11.06
N ASP A 30 -32.83 -7.52 -9.77
CA ASP A 30 -32.40 -6.66 -8.65
C ASP A 30 -30.87 -6.69 -8.47
N ALA A 31 -30.28 -7.90 -8.51
CA ALA A 31 -28.84 -8.12 -8.44
C ALA A 31 -28.13 -7.50 -9.67
N ALA A 32 -28.72 -7.63 -10.86
CA ALA A 32 -28.21 -6.98 -12.06
C ALA A 32 -28.22 -5.44 -11.95
N SER A 33 -29.26 -4.84 -11.35
CA SER A 33 -29.33 -3.40 -11.10
C SER A 33 -28.24 -2.92 -10.12
N LYS A 34 -28.01 -3.68 -9.04
CA LYS A 34 -26.94 -3.41 -8.07
C LYS A 34 -25.54 -3.52 -8.72
N ALA A 35 -25.32 -4.56 -9.52
CA ALA A 35 -24.08 -4.73 -10.28
C ALA A 35 -23.84 -3.57 -11.26
N LEU A 36 -24.87 -3.11 -11.98
CA LEU A 36 -24.79 -1.98 -12.89
C LEU A 36 -24.45 -0.66 -12.18
N THR A 37 -25.08 -0.43 -11.02
CA THR A 37 -24.80 0.75 -10.19
C THR A 37 -23.35 0.77 -9.74
N ARG A 38 -22.83 -0.40 -9.32
CA ARG A 38 -21.44 -0.57 -8.91
C ARG A 38 -20.45 -0.32 -10.04
N LEU A 39 -20.72 -0.85 -11.24
CA LEU A 39 -19.93 -0.60 -12.45
C LEU A 39 -19.84 0.90 -12.80
N ARG A 40 -20.97 1.62 -12.73
CA ARG A 40 -21.02 3.06 -12.98
C ARG A 40 -20.14 3.83 -11.99
N TRP A 41 -20.20 3.47 -10.72
CA TRP A 41 -19.35 4.07 -9.69
C TRP A 41 -17.86 3.81 -9.91
N ILE A 42 -17.49 2.59 -10.29
CA ILE A 42 -16.10 2.24 -10.60
C ILE A 42 -15.57 3.08 -11.77
N ALA A 43 -16.33 3.19 -12.85
CA ALA A 43 -15.95 4.00 -14.02
C ALA A 43 -15.83 5.49 -13.69
N ALA A 44 -16.78 6.04 -12.91
CA ALA A 44 -16.73 7.44 -12.48
C ALA A 44 -15.51 7.72 -11.60
N ASN A 45 -15.26 6.90 -10.58
CA ASN A 45 -14.13 7.06 -9.67
C ASN A 45 -12.77 6.96 -10.38
N ALA A 46 -12.62 6.01 -11.30
CA ALA A 46 -11.40 5.85 -12.08
C ALA A 46 -11.12 7.05 -13.01
N SER A 47 -12.18 7.76 -13.43
CA SER A 47 -12.07 8.93 -14.32
C SER A 47 -11.68 10.20 -13.58
N VAL A 48 -12.17 10.41 -12.35
CA VAL A 48 -11.92 11.63 -11.56
C VAL A 48 -10.57 11.60 -10.84
N ARG A 49 -10.07 10.41 -10.47
CA ARG A 49 -8.80 10.25 -9.72
C ARG A 49 -7.54 10.85 -10.39
N ARG A 50 -7.58 11.19 -11.68
CA ARG A 50 -6.40 11.68 -12.41
C ARG A 50 -6.19 13.19 -12.37
N LEU A 51 -7.19 13.97 -11.93
CA LEU A 51 -7.12 15.42 -12.00
C LEU A 51 -7.24 16.02 -10.60
N VAL A 52 -6.20 16.73 -10.17
CA VAL A 52 -6.16 17.40 -8.87
C VAL A 52 -6.67 18.83 -9.04
N LEU A 53 -7.79 19.14 -8.38
CA LEU A 53 -8.33 20.51 -8.32
C LEU A 53 -7.29 21.48 -7.72
N GLY A 54 -7.12 22.65 -8.35
CA GLY A 54 -6.13 23.65 -7.96
C GLY A 54 -4.72 23.44 -8.54
N LYS A 55 -4.40 22.22 -9.02
CA LYS A 55 -3.15 21.91 -9.72
C LYS A 55 -3.37 21.71 -11.22
N ASP A 56 -4.24 20.77 -11.56
CA ASP A 56 -4.54 20.38 -12.95
C ASP A 56 -5.80 21.07 -13.48
N ILE A 57 -6.68 21.54 -12.59
CA ILE A 57 -7.94 22.23 -12.93
C ILE A 57 -8.07 23.50 -12.10
N VAL A 58 -8.34 24.63 -12.75
CA VAL A 58 -8.61 25.91 -12.07
C VAL A 58 -9.98 25.86 -11.37
N PRO A 59 -10.06 26.12 -10.05
CA PRO A 59 -11.35 26.15 -9.35
C PRO A 59 -12.24 27.29 -9.85
N PHE A 60 -13.51 26.98 -10.09
CA PHE A 60 -14.49 27.97 -10.56
C PHE A 60 -14.65 29.14 -9.57
N ALA A 61 -14.53 28.88 -8.27
CA ALA A 61 -14.56 29.92 -7.24
C ALA A 61 -13.45 30.98 -7.41
N SER A 62 -12.23 30.55 -7.77
CA SER A 62 -11.09 31.44 -8.00
C SER A 62 -11.30 32.35 -9.22
N LEU A 63 -11.84 31.81 -10.32
CA LEU A 63 -12.19 32.61 -11.50
C LEU A 63 -13.30 33.63 -11.18
N ARG A 64 -14.30 33.20 -10.42
CA ARG A 64 -15.43 34.05 -10.02
C ARG A 64 -14.98 35.20 -9.12
N LEU A 65 -14.09 34.95 -8.17
CA LEU A 65 -13.51 35.99 -7.30
C LEU A 65 -12.73 37.02 -8.12
N ARG A 66 -11.84 36.58 -9.02
CA ARG A 66 -11.10 37.48 -9.92
C ARG A 66 -12.00 38.34 -10.81
N THR A 67 -13.13 37.77 -11.24
CA THR A 67 -14.11 38.51 -12.05
C THR A 67 -14.82 39.59 -11.22
N LEU A 68 -15.17 39.30 -9.97
CA LEU A 68 -15.77 40.28 -9.05
C LEU A 68 -14.79 41.40 -8.70
N GLU A 69 -13.52 41.08 -8.42
CA GLU A 69 -12.45 42.06 -8.18
C GLU A 69 -12.29 43.02 -9.37
N LYS A 70 -12.24 42.45 -10.59
CA LYS A 70 -12.12 43.23 -11.82
C LYS A 70 -13.32 44.16 -12.03
N LYS A 71 -14.55 43.66 -11.85
CA LYS A 71 -15.78 44.45 -11.95
C LYS A 71 -15.80 45.63 -10.95
N GLN A 72 -15.30 45.41 -9.73
CA GLN A 72 -15.17 46.49 -8.73
C GLN A 72 -14.13 47.54 -9.14
N LEU A 73 -13.00 47.13 -9.70
CA LEU A 73 -11.97 48.05 -10.17
C LEU A 73 -12.49 48.92 -11.33
N GLU A 74 -13.15 48.29 -12.31
CA GLU A 74 -13.72 48.99 -13.47
C GLU A 74 -14.75 50.05 -13.05
N LEU A 75 -15.63 49.73 -12.09
CA LEU A 75 -16.63 50.68 -11.56
C LEU A 75 -15.99 51.86 -10.80
N ARG A 76 -14.86 51.64 -10.13
CA ARG A 76 -14.11 52.72 -9.46
C ARG A 76 -13.42 53.63 -10.47
N GLU A 77 -12.80 53.05 -11.50
CA GLU A 77 -12.10 53.80 -12.56
C GLU A 77 -13.07 54.57 -13.46
N SER A 78 -14.28 54.06 -13.69
CA SER A 78 -15.31 54.72 -14.50
C SER A 78 -16.05 55.85 -13.76
N GLY A 79 -15.72 56.13 -12.49
CA GLY A 79 -16.40 57.13 -11.69
C GLY A 79 -17.87 56.79 -11.38
N ALA A 80 -18.20 55.51 -11.25
CA ALA A 80 -19.56 55.05 -10.97
C ALA A 80 -20.09 55.67 -9.67
N THR A 81 -21.40 55.90 -9.60
CA THR A 81 -22.04 56.51 -8.43
C THR A 81 -21.90 55.63 -7.18
N GLU A 82 -21.90 56.25 -6.00
CA GLU A 82 -21.81 55.53 -4.72
C GLU A 82 -22.85 54.41 -4.60
N ARG A 83 -24.05 54.62 -5.16
CA ARG A 83 -25.13 53.63 -5.18
C ARG A 83 -24.78 52.38 -5.99
N GLU A 84 -24.18 52.55 -7.17
CA GLU A 84 -23.76 51.45 -8.05
C GLU A 84 -22.61 50.64 -7.43
N GLN A 85 -21.65 51.32 -6.79
CA GLN A 85 -20.56 50.65 -6.06
C GLN A 85 -21.09 49.84 -4.87
N LEU A 86 -22.07 50.38 -4.15
CA LEU A 86 -22.68 49.73 -3.00
C LEU A 86 -23.51 48.51 -3.40
N ASP A 87 -24.26 48.58 -4.50
CA ASP A 87 -25.00 47.43 -5.03
C ASP A 87 -24.06 46.34 -5.56
N ALA A 88 -22.97 46.68 -6.24
CA ALA A 88 -21.95 45.72 -6.66
C ALA A 88 -21.26 45.04 -5.45
N THR A 89 -21.03 45.77 -4.36
CA THR A 89 -20.46 45.22 -3.13
C THR A 89 -21.43 44.26 -2.44
N ARG A 90 -22.73 44.57 -2.42
CA ARG A 90 -23.77 43.65 -1.91
C ARG A 90 -23.84 42.36 -2.72
N GLU A 91 -23.74 42.45 -4.04
CA GLU A 91 -23.71 41.27 -4.92
C GLU A 91 -22.48 40.38 -4.65
N ALA A 92 -21.32 41.01 -4.44
CA ALA A 92 -20.08 40.30 -4.08
C ALA A 92 -20.19 39.62 -2.71
N LEU A 93 -20.72 40.31 -1.69
CA LEU A 93 -20.96 39.75 -0.37
C LEU A 93 -21.87 38.51 -0.43
N LYS A 94 -23.00 38.61 -1.13
CA LYS A 94 -23.91 37.47 -1.33
C LYS A 94 -23.23 36.30 -2.02
N THR A 95 -22.39 36.57 -3.02
CA THR A 95 -21.63 35.52 -3.71
C THR A 95 -20.63 34.85 -2.77
N LEU A 96 -19.93 35.64 -1.95
CA LEU A 96 -18.95 35.12 -1.00
C LEU A 96 -19.62 34.30 0.11
N GLU A 97 -20.78 34.74 0.62
CA GLU A 97 -21.59 33.97 1.58
C GLU A 97 -21.98 32.60 1.02
N LEU A 98 -22.42 32.54 -0.24
CA LEU A 98 -22.73 31.27 -0.90
C LEU A 98 -21.50 30.37 -1.03
N GLN A 99 -20.32 30.94 -1.33
CA GLN A 99 -19.08 30.18 -1.41
C GLN A 99 -18.63 29.64 -0.05
N VAL A 100 -18.81 30.41 1.04
CA VAL A 100 -18.53 29.95 2.40
C VAL A 100 -19.46 28.79 2.76
N GLN A 101 -20.76 28.92 2.50
CA GLN A 101 -21.72 27.83 2.75
C GLN A 101 -21.41 26.57 1.94
N GLU A 102 -20.97 26.73 0.69
CA GLU A 102 -20.55 25.62 -0.16
C GLU A 102 -19.27 24.96 0.37
N ALA A 103 -18.29 25.76 0.81
CA ALA A 103 -17.05 25.27 1.41
C ALA A 103 -17.30 24.51 2.73
N GLU A 104 -18.18 25.02 3.60
CA GLU A 104 -18.60 24.35 4.83
C GLU A 104 -19.26 23.00 4.54
N ARG A 105 -20.14 22.94 3.52
CA ARG A 105 -20.75 21.67 3.09
C ARG A 105 -19.72 20.69 2.57
N PHE A 106 -18.77 21.15 1.75
CA PHE A 106 -17.69 20.28 1.27
C PHE A 106 -16.81 19.80 2.42
N GLN A 107 -16.48 20.67 3.37
CA GLN A 107 -15.71 20.29 4.55
C GLN A 107 -16.42 19.22 5.35
N GLN A 108 -17.74 19.36 5.59
CA GLN A 108 -18.53 18.33 6.26
C GLN A 108 -18.50 17.01 5.48
N GLN A 109 -18.72 17.05 4.17
CA GLN A 109 -18.65 15.86 3.32
C GLN A 109 -17.29 15.19 3.36
N PHE A 110 -16.19 15.94 3.36
CA PHE A 110 -14.85 15.40 3.48
C PHE A 110 -14.61 14.77 4.85
N SER A 111 -15.14 15.36 5.92
CA SER A 111 -15.12 14.78 7.27
C SER A 111 -15.85 13.43 7.28
N ASP A 112 -17.09 13.40 6.79
CA ASP A 112 -17.90 12.17 6.77
C ASP A 112 -17.23 11.06 5.93
N LEU A 113 -16.60 11.43 4.80
CA LEU A 113 -15.84 10.50 3.97
C LEU A 113 -14.55 10.00 4.64
N HIS A 114 -13.90 10.85 5.44
CA HIS A 114 -12.74 10.48 6.23
C HIS A 114 -13.11 9.48 7.32
N ASP A 115 -14.16 9.78 8.09
CA ASP A 115 -14.67 8.90 9.16
C ASP A 115 -15.07 7.54 8.59
N ALA A 116 -15.79 7.52 7.46
CA ALA A 116 -16.16 6.27 6.78
C ALA A 116 -14.96 5.54 6.14
N ALA A 117 -13.84 6.22 5.86
CA ALA A 117 -12.61 5.58 5.41
C ALA A 117 -11.83 4.98 6.58
N GLU A 118 -11.79 5.68 7.72
CA GLU A 118 -11.18 5.23 8.96
C GLU A 118 -11.89 3.99 9.51
N GLU A 119 -13.22 4.01 9.63
CA GLU A 119 -14.01 2.85 10.08
C GLU A 119 -13.74 1.61 9.20
N ARG A 120 -13.67 1.79 7.87
CA ARG A 120 -13.34 0.70 6.95
C ARG A 120 -11.92 0.18 7.14
N ALA A 121 -10.96 1.05 7.44
CA ALA A 121 -9.59 0.67 7.72
C ALA A 121 -9.52 -0.13 9.03
N GLU A 122 -10.16 0.33 10.10
CA GLU A 122 -10.23 -0.37 11.39
C GLU A 122 -10.86 -1.77 11.28
N ILE A 123 -11.95 -1.89 10.53
CA ILE A 123 -12.58 -3.19 10.26
C ILE A 123 -11.62 -4.11 9.51
N ALA A 124 -10.93 -3.60 8.49
CA ALA A 124 -9.98 -4.38 7.71
C ALA A 124 -8.77 -4.83 8.56
N GLU A 125 -8.24 -3.95 9.42
CA GLU A 125 -7.17 -4.29 10.37
C GLU A 125 -7.62 -5.34 11.38
N THR A 126 -8.83 -5.22 11.91
CA THR A 126 -9.41 -6.21 12.83
C THR A 126 -9.54 -7.59 12.15
N GLN A 127 -10.01 -7.62 10.90
CA GLN A 127 -10.10 -8.84 10.11
C GLN A 127 -8.72 -9.44 9.80
N LEU A 128 -7.73 -8.59 9.47
CA LEU A 128 -6.35 -9.01 9.23
C LEU A 128 -5.75 -9.69 10.47
N ASN A 129 -5.93 -9.08 11.65
CA ASN A 129 -5.44 -9.62 12.91
C ASN A 129 -6.12 -10.95 13.26
N ALA A 130 -7.44 -11.04 13.08
CA ALA A 130 -8.18 -12.28 13.29
C ALA A 130 -7.73 -13.40 12.33
N ALA A 131 -7.49 -13.08 11.07
CA ALA A 131 -6.95 -14.02 10.08
C ALA A 131 -5.52 -14.46 10.45
N GLY A 132 -4.67 -13.53 10.89
CA GLY A 132 -3.32 -13.83 11.36
C GLY A 132 -3.31 -14.80 12.56
N PHE A 133 -4.17 -14.55 13.55
CA PHE A 133 -4.34 -15.46 14.69
C PHE A 133 -4.84 -16.85 14.25
N ARG A 134 -5.78 -16.90 13.30
CA ARG A 134 -6.26 -18.17 12.74
C ARG A 134 -5.14 -18.94 12.02
N ILE A 135 -4.31 -18.25 11.24
CA ILE A 135 -3.14 -18.84 10.58
C ILE A 135 -2.20 -19.43 11.63
N GLN A 136 -1.90 -18.68 12.69
CA GLN A 136 -1.06 -19.16 13.79
C GLN A 136 -1.60 -20.45 14.42
N GLN A 137 -2.90 -20.50 14.76
CA GLN A 137 -3.52 -21.70 15.32
C GLN A 137 -3.41 -22.92 14.39
N LEU A 138 -3.60 -22.72 13.08
CA LEU A 138 -3.50 -23.79 12.09
C LEU A 138 -2.06 -24.30 11.96
N LEU A 139 -1.08 -23.40 11.99
CA LEU A 139 0.34 -23.78 11.94
C LEU A 139 0.74 -24.59 13.17
N GLU A 140 0.26 -24.21 14.36
CA GLU A 140 0.52 -24.96 15.59
C GLU A 140 -0.10 -26.36 15.53
N GLN A 141 -1.35 -26.47 15.06
CA GLN A 141 -2.01 -27.77 14.85
C GLN A 141 -1.23 -28.66 13.87
N ILE A 142 -0.65 -28.09 12.81
CA ILE A 142 0.17 -28.85 11.86
C ILE A 142 1.46 -29.34 12.54
N LYS A 143 2.10 -28.51 13.36
CA LYS A 143 3.29 -28.88 14.14
C LYS A 143 2.99 -29.95 15.18
N ASP A 144 1.87 -29.87 15.89
CA ASP A 144 1.41 -30.87 16.88
C ASP A 144 1.19 -32.24 16.23
N LEU A 145 0.82 -32.27 14.95
CA LEU A 145 0.70 -33.49 14.15
C LEU A 145 2.07 -34.02 13.66
N GLY A 146 3.18 -33.43 14.09
CA GLY A 146 4.55 -33.79 13.71
C GLY A 146 4.90 -33.44 12.27
N ARG A 147 4.14 -32.55 11.62
CA ARG A 147 4.36 -32.13 10.23
C ARG A 147 5.02 -30.76 10.20
N ALA A 148 5.95 -30.56 9.26
CA ALA A 148 6.44 -29.22 8.97
C ALA A 148 5.41 -28.48 8.09
N PRO A 149 4.98 -27.26 8.47
CA PRO A 149 3.93 -26.52 7.75
C PRO A 149 4.20 -26.34 6.25
N ASP A 150 5.48 -26.15 5.91
CA ASP A 150 5.92 -25.81 4.56
C ASP A 150 6.59 -26.98 3.82
N ALA A 151 6.47 -28.21 4.32
CA ALA A 151 7.16 -29.38 3.75
C ALA A 151 6.83 -29.62 2.26
N ASN A 152 5.64 -29.22 1.82
CA ASN A 152 5.14 -29.45 0.46
C ASN A 152 5.18 -28.18 -0.41
N ILE A 153 5.81 -27.11 0.04
CA ILE A 153 5.90 -25.87 -0.74
C ILE A 153 7.01 -26.01 -1.76
N GLU A 154 6.65 -25.95 -3.04
CA GLU A 154 7.61 -25.94 -4.13
C GLU A 154 8.36 -24.60 -4.15
N ILE A 155 9.69 -24.66 -4.10
CA ILE A 155 10.56 -23.48 -4.09
C ILE A 155 10.62 -22.89 -5.51
N PRO A 156 10.39 -21.57 -5.70
CA PRO A 156 10.46 -20.96 -7.01
C PRO A 156 11.90 -20.99 -7.54
N THR A 157 12.03 -21.36 -8.81
CA THR A 157 13.33 -21.41 -9.51
C THR A 157 13.58 -20.19 -10.40
N LYS A 158 12.57 -19.32 -10.55
CA LYS A 158 12.62 -18.10 -11.37
C LYS A 158 12.01 -16.94 -10.63
N TRP A 159 12.55 -15.76 -10.88
CA TRP A 159 12.10 -14.51 -10.27
C TRP A 159 10.71 -14.06 -10.74
N ASP A 160 10.34 -14.37 -11.98
CA ASP A 160 9.06 -13.96 -12.58
C ASP A 160 7.84 -14.39 -11.73
N SER A 161 7.92 -15.54 -11.07
CA SER A 161 6.85 -16.08 -10.21
C SER A 161 7.08 -15.85 -8.71
N PHE A 162 8.14 -15.14 -8.33
CA PHE A 162 8.56 -15.04 -6.93
C PHE A 162 7.62 -14.17 -6.08
N GLU A 163 7.13 -13.06 -6.65
CA GLU A 163 6.17 -12.18 -5.99
C GLU A 163 4.88 -12.93 -5.64
N ASP A 164 4.29 -13.62 -6.63
CA ASP A 164 3.07 -14.42 -6.45
C ASP A 164 3.29 -15.61 -5.50
N TRP A 165 4.46 -16.23 -5.57
CA TRP A 165 4.82 -17.31 -4.65
C TRP A 165 4.88 -16.81 -3.20
N CYS A 166 5.44 -15.62 -2.95
CA CYS A 166 5.44 -15.02 -1.62
C CYS A 166 4.01 -14.74 -1.14
N ASP A 167 3.19 -14.13 -2.00
CA ASP A 167 1.80 -13.77 -1.66
C ASP A 167 0.92 -15.00 -1.42
N THR A 168 1.23 -16.13 -2.04
CA THR A 168 0.46 -17.37 -1.89
C THR A 168 0.91 -18.17 -0.66
N ASN A 169 2.22 -18.34 -0.49
CA ASN A 169 2.77 -19.30 0.47
C ASN A 169 3.14 -18.65 1.81
N LEU A 170 3.46 -17.36 1.81
CA LEU A 170 3.97 -16.65 2.99
C LEU A 170 2.95 -15.65 3.55
N ALA A 171 1.74 -15.59 2.99
CA ALA A 171 0.66 -14.70 3.44
C ALA A 171 0.47 -14.76 4.96
N GLY A 172 0.45 -13.58 5.59
CA GLY A 172 0.31 -13.43 7.03
C GLY A 172 1.54 -13.81 7.85
N ARG A 173 2.64 -14.25 7.22
CA ARG A 173 3.93 -14.59 7.85
C ARG A 173 5.08 -13.70 7.42
N VAL A 174 5.17 -13.45 6.12
CA VAL A 174 6.13 -12.54 5.50
C VAL A 174 5.41 -11.75 4.43
N THR A 175 5.69 -10.45 4.35
CA THR A 175 5.12 -9.60 3.30
C THR A 175 6.17 -8.72 2.65
N LEU A 176 6.01 -8.46 1.36
CA LEU A 176 6.91 -7.62 0.59
C LEU A 176 6.41 -6.18 0.55
N SER A 177 7.26 -5.23 0.95
CA SER A 177 6.98 -3.81 0.73
C SER A 177 6.93 -3.48 -0.76
N PRO A 178 6.33 -2.32 -1.16
CA PRO A 178 6.38 -1.87 -2.54
C PRO A 178 7.80 -1.71 -3.09
N GLN A 179 8.79 -1.40 -2.24
CA GLN A 179 10.19 -1.33 -2.66
C GLN A 179 10.77 -2.73 -2.88
N ALA A 180 10.50 -3.69 -1.99
CA ALA A 180 10.93 -5.07 -2.16
C ALA A 180 10.34 -5.71 -3.42
N ARG A 181 9.04 -5.49 -3.70
CA ARG A 181 8.38 -5.96 -4.94
C ARG A 181 9.08 -5.44 -6.20
N ARG A 182 9.43 -4.15 -6.23
CA ARG A 182 10.19 -3.58 -7.34
C ARG A 182 11.55 -4.26 -7.55
N GLY A 183 12.25 -4.59 -6.45
CA GLY A 183 13.53 -5.29 -6.52
C GLY A 183 13.40 -6.74 -7.01
N VAL A 184 12.33 -7.44 -6.62
CA VAL A 184 12.03 -8.81 -7.08
C VAL A 184 11.72 -8.87 -8.58
N ARG A 185 11.06 -7.85 -9.14
CA ARG A 185 10.70 -7.79 -10.58
C ARG A 185 11.88 -7.56 -11.52
N ASN A 186 12.94 -6.93 -11.03
CA ASN A 186 14.18 -6.74 -11.79
C ASN A 186 15.39 -7.04 -10.89
N PRO A 187 15.60 -8.31 -10.54
CA PRO A 187 16.54 -8.70 -9.52
C PRO A 187 17.96 -8.74 -10.09
N GLU A 188 18.89 -8.16 -9.35
CA GLU A 188 20.32 -8.30 -9.67
C GLU A 188 20.87 -9.66 -9.21
N PHE A 189 20.30 -10.26 -8.16
CA PHE A 189 20.75 -11.54 -7.57
C PHE A 189 20.18 -12.75 -8.33
N GLU A 190 21.02 -13.76 -8.61
CA GLU A 190 20.64 -14.89 -9.49
C GLU A 190 19.90 -16.02 -8.76
N ASP A 191 20.27 -16.37 -7.53
CA ASP A 191 19.76 -17.56 -6.84
C ASP A 191 18.39 -17.32 -6.18
N THR A 192 17.33 -17.39 -6.98
CA THR A 192 15.94 -17.27 -6.51
C THR A 192 15.61 -18.27 -5.40
N ALA A 193 16.13 -19.50 -5.50
CA ALA A 193 15.82 -20.57 -4.55
C ALA A 193 16.39 -20.27 -3.17
N LEU A 194 17.61 -19.72 -3.10
CA LEU A 194 18.20 -19.26 -1.84
C LEU A 194 17.39 -18.14 -1.20
N ALA A 195 16.95 -17.15 -2.00
CA ALA A 195 16.11 -16.07 -1.50
C ALA A 195 14.79 -16.60 -0.91
N ALA A 196 14.14 -17.55 -1.59
CA ALA A 196 12.91 -18.20 -1.11
C ALA A 196 13.13 -18.96 0.22
N ARG A 197 14.24 -19.71 0.36
CA ARG A 197 14.57 -20.39 1.62
C ARG A 197 14.81 -19.41 2.77
N CYS A 198 15.44 -18.27 2.50
CA CYS A 198 15.61 -17.21 3.49
C CYS A 198 14.25 -16.64 3.96
N LEU A 199 13.30 -16.45 3.04
CA LEU A 199 11.95 -16.00 3.41
C LEU A 199 11.15 -17.07 4.16
N LEU A 200 11.32 -18.36 3.84
CA LEU A 200 10.74 -19.46 4.63
C LEU A 200 11.30 -19.48 6.04
N TRP A 201 12.60 -19.23 6.21
CA TRP A 201 13.20 -19.10 7.54
C TRP A 201 12.59 -17.94 8.33
N LEU A 202 12.35 -16.80 7.66
CA LEU A 202 11.64 -15.68 8.28
C LEU A 202 10.20 -16.04 8.68
N ALA A 203 9.51 -16.78 7.82
CA ALA A 203 8.13 -17.20 8.02
C ALA A 203 7.97 -18.22 9.16
N ASN A 204 9.01 -19.00 9.46
CA ASN A 204 8.97 -20.09 10.44
C ASN A 204 9.80 -19.79 11.67
N GLU A 205 11.12 -20.03 11.63
CA GLU A 205 11.98 -19.97 12.81
C GLU A 205 12.00 -18.56 13.41
N PHE A 206 12.25 -17.53 12.59
CA PHE A 206 12.28 -16.14 13.08
C PHE A 206 10.94 -15.72 13.69
N ARG A 207 9.83 -15.98 12.98
CA ARG A 207 8.49 -15.68 13.49
C ARG A 207 8.20 -16.40 14.80
N SER A 208 8.53 -17.69 14.89
CA SER A 208 8.29 -18.48 16.11
C SER A 208 9.06 -17.90 17.30
N GLU A 209 10.31 -17.47 17.11
CA GLU A 209 11.08 -16.84 18.18
C GLU A 209 10.53 -15.49 18.61
N LYS A 210 10.01 -14.71 17.66
CA LYS A 210 9.33 -13.44 17.96
C LYS A 210 8.03 -13.62 18.74
N LEU A 211 7.28 -14.68 18.45
CA LEU A 211 6.00 -14.95 19.12
C LEU A 211 6.16 -15.58 20.52
N HIS A 212 7.20 -16.40 20.70
CA HIS A 212 7.40 -17.15 21.95
C HIS A 212 8.45 -16.53 22.87
N GLU A 213 8.96 -15.33 22.56
CA GLU A 213 10.04 -14.66 23.29
C GLU A 213 11.20 -15.62 23.64
N SER A 214 11.63 -16.42 22.66
CA SER A 214 12.71 -17.39 22.89
C SER A 214 14.01 -16.66 23.22
N GLU A 215 14.74 -17.12 24.25
CA GLU A 215 16.03 -16.54 24.71
C GLU A 215 17.18 -16.66 23.68
N GLY A 216 16.94 -17.24 22.50
CA GLY A 216 17.92 -17.37 21.43
C GLY A 216 18.28 -16.02 20.80
N SER A 217 19.58 -15.75 20.66
CA SER A 217 20.02 -14.58 19.90
C SER A 217 19.77 -14.79 18.40
N LEU A 218 18.95 -13.92 17.81
CA LEU A 218 18.73 -13.82 16.36
C LEU A 218 19.93 -13.20 15.63
N ARG A 219 20.86 -12.58 16.36
CA ARG A 219 22.00 -11.86 15.82
C ARG A 219 23.09 -12.83 15.36
N ASP A 220 23.60 -12.61 14.16
CA ASP A 220 24.64 -13.42 13.51
C ASP A 220 24.29 -14.91 13.41
N ARG A 221 22.98 -15.20 13.37
CA ARG A 221 22.47 -16.57 13.30
C ARG A 221 22.64 -17.12 11.89
N THR A 222 23.19 -18.32 11.79
CA THR A 222 23.32 -19.02 10.51
C THR A 222 21.96 -19.60 10.10
N ILE A 223 21.53 -19.28 8.88
CA ILE A 223 20.30 -19.80 8.26
C ILE A 223 20.65 -21.05 7.43
N GLU A 224 21.65 -20.90 6.57
CA GLU A 224 22.21 -21.94 5.71
C GLU A 224 23.73 -21.69 5.59
N GLN A 225 24.48 -22.65 5.06
CA GLN A 225 25.92 -22.52 4.86
C GLN A 225 26.25 -21.21 4.09
N GLY A 226 26.95 -20.29 4.76
CA GLY A 226 27.35 -19.01 4.17
C GLY A 226 26.26 -17.93 4.14
N VAL A 227 25.09 -18.17 4.74
CA VAL A 227 23.99 -17.21 4.87
C VAL A 227 23.65 -16.98 6.33
N ILE A 228 23.66 -15.71 6.75
CA ILE A 228 23.43 -15.32 8.14
C ILE A 228 22.38 -14.21 8.25
N ASN A 229 21.62 -14.26 9.33
CA ASN A 229 20.80 -13.15 9.81
C ASN A 229 21.62 -12.24 10.72
N ALA A 230 21.57 -10.93 10.51
CA ALA A 230 22.32 -9.97 11.30
C ALA A 230 21.59 -8.63 11.38
N HIS A 231 22.00 -7.81 12.35
CA HIS A 231 21.53 -6.43 12.44
C HIS A 231 22.22 -5.57 11.36
N CYS A 232 21.50 -4.64 10.75
CA CYS A 232 22.00 -3.78 9.68
C CYS A 232 23.13 -2.85 10.13
N GLY A 233 23.10 -2.39 11.38
CA GLY A 233 24.05 -1.40 11.86
C GLY A 233 23.86 -0.08 11.11
N SER A 234 24.90 0.38 10.40
CA SER A 234 24.84 1.60 9.58
C SER A 234 23.96 1.52 8.34
N ASP A 235 23.59 0.30 7.92
CA ASP A 235 22.78 0.09 6.72
C ASP A 235 21.27 0.11 7.00
N SER A 236 20.86 0.45 8.23
CA SER A 236 19.44 0.59 8.58
C SER A 236 18.83 1.81 7.89
N PHE A 237 17.52 1.75 7.67
CA PHE A 237 16.79 2.82 7.00
C PHE A 237 15.32 2.75 7.37
N GLU A 238 14.62 3.86 7.22
CA GLU A 238 13.20 3.93 7.49
C GLU A 238 12.39 3.76 6.21
N ILE A 239 11.22 3.14 6.34
CA ILE A 239 10.20 3.11 5.29
C ILE A 239 8.84 3.52 5.87
N ASP A 240 8.00 4.12 5.04
CA ASP A 240 6.57 4.22 5.33
C ASP A 240 5.92 2.85 5.07
N TRP A 241 5.42 2.23 6.13
CA TRP A 241 4.66 1.00 6.08
C TRP A 241 3.30 1.22 6.76
N GLN A 242 2.24 1.14 5.97
CA GLN A 242 0.86 1.32 6.44
C GLN A 242 0.66 2.67 7.18
N GLY A 243 1.31 3.74 6.71
CA GLY A 243 1.19 5.07 7.30
C GLY A 243 2.03 5.28 8.56
N LYS A 244 2.86 4.29 8.92
CA LYS A 244 3.80 4.36 10.05
C LYS A 244 5.24 4.34 9.53
N LEU A 245 6.08 5.17 10.12
CA LEU A 245 7.51 5.17 9.83
C LEU A 245 8.15 4.01 10.61
N CYS A 246 8.67 3.02 9.89
CA CYS A 246 9.24 1.79 10.45
C CYS A 246 10.74 1.68 10.16
N ASP A 247 11.54 1.36 11.19
CA ASP A 247 12.98 1.15 11.07
C ASP A 247 13.31 -0.26 10.56
N VAL A 248 13.95 -0.34 9.40
CA VAL A 248 14.43 -1.56 8.77
C VAL A 248 15.85 -1.85 9.26
N ASN A 249 15.95 -2.62 10.34
CA ASN A 249 17.19 -2.80 11.09
C ASN A 249 17.75 -4.23 11.09
N TRP A 250 17.09 -5.18 10.44
CA TRP A 250 17.61 -6.53 10.21
C TRP A 250 17.92 -6.77 8.74
N HIS A 251 18.92 -7.61 8.50
CA HIS A 251 19.13 -8.19 7.20
C HIS A 251 19.52 -9.67 7.24
N ILE A 252 19.16 -10.38 6.18
CA ILE A 252 19.79 -11.64 5.80
C ILE A 252 20.83 -11.32 4.74
N LYS A 253 22.05 -11.84 4.92
CA LYS A 253 23.15 -11.68 3.97
C LYS A 253 23.84 -13.00 3.70
N ASN A 254 24.29 -13.17 2.46
CA ASN A 254 25.29 -14.17 2.16
C ASN A 254 26.70 -13.55 2.18
N GLY A 255 27.73 -14.40 2.14
CA GLY A 255 29.14 -13.97 2.00
C GLY A 255 29.48 -13.40 0.61
N GLY A 256 28.49 -13.11 -0.24
CA GLY A 256 28.67 -12.60 -1.59
C GLY A 256 29.29 -11.21 -1.60
N ASN A 257 30.19 -10.98 -2.56
CA ASN A 257 30.87 -9.71 -2.73
C ASN A 257 29.89 -8.64 -3.25
N THR A 258 29.74 -7.51 -2.55
CA THR A 258 28.90 -6.38 -2.98
C THR A 258 29.27 -5.84 -4.36
N ARG A 259 30.51 -6.08 -4.84
CA ARG A 259 30.96 -5.72 -6.20
C ARG A 259 30.42 -6.64 -7.30
N ASP A 260 29.84 -7.78 -6.94
CA ASP A 260 29.15 -8.70 -7.85
C ASP A 260 27.71 -8.95 -7.35
N PRO A 261 26.77 -8.06 -7.72
CA PRO A 261 25.39 -8.14 -7.24
C PRO A 261 24.67 -9.43 -7.60
N ALA A 262 25.08 -10.11 -8.67
CA ALA A 262 24.57 -11.43 -9.07
C ALA A 262 24.73 -12.48 -7.98
N ARG A 263 25.74 -12.35 -7.13
CA ARG A 263 26.07 -13.28 -6.05
C ARG A 263 25.89 -12.69 -4.66
N CYS A 264 25.49 -11.43 -4.53
CA CYS A 264 25.36 -10.74 -3.25
C CYS A 264 23.90 -10.66 -2.81
N LEU A 265 23.46 -11.61 -1.99
CA LEU A 265 22.13 -11.60 -1.39
C LEU A 265 22.09 -10.61 -0.23
N ARG A 266 21.11 -9.70 -0.26
CA ARG A 266 20.68 -8.89 0.88
C ARG A 266 19.16 -8.83 0.94
N ILE A 267 18.59 -9.20 2.09
CA ILE A 267 17.17 -9.10 2.38
C ILE A 267 17.04 -8.25 3.64
N TYR A 268 16.63 -7.00 3.49
CA TYR A 268 16.42 -6.06 4.59
C TYR A 268 14.97 -6.16 5.07
N TYR A 269 14.77 -6.29 6.38
CA TYR A 269 13.45 -6.50 6.94
C TYR A 269 13.33 -5.95 8.37
N PHE A 270 12.08 -5.86 8.84
CA PHE A 270 11.75 -5.60 10.24
C PHE A 270 10.60 -6.51 10.67
N TRP A 271 10.34 -6.54 11.98
CA TRP A 271 9.19 -7.23 12.55
C TRP A 271 8.08 -6.22 12.79
N ASP A 272 6.90 -6.46 12.23
CA ASP A 272 5.71 -5.67 12.53
C ASP A 272 4.92 -6.32 13.67
N GLU A 273 4.87 -5.65 14.83
CA GLU A 273 4.18 -6.16 16.01
C GLU A 273 2.66 -6.23 15.82
N GLN A 274 2.07 -5.33 15.02
CA GLN A 274 0.62 -5.26 14.84
C GLN A 274 0.09 -6.45 14.04
N SER A 275 0.69 -6.74 12.89
CA SER A 275 0.32 -7.89 12.06
C SER A 275 1.13 -9.15 12.35
N GLN A 276 2.03 -9.08 13.33
CA GLN A 276 2.91 -10.15 13.79
C GLN A 276 3.66 -10.85 12.66
N GLN A 277 4.15 -10.12 11.65
CA GLN A 277 4.80 -10.71 10.47
C GLN A 277 6.12 -10.01 10.16
N ALA A 278 7.00 -10.71 9.43
CA ALA A 278 8.22 -10.06 8.92
C ALA A 278 7.87 -9.23 7.67
N VAL A 279 8.26 -7.97 7.66
CA VAL A 279 8.04 -7.06 6.53
C VAL A 279 9.37 -6.82 5.83
N ILE A 280 9.45 -7.22 4.56
CA ILE A 280 10.65 -7.02 3.75
C ILE A 280 10.67 -5.60 3.21
N GLY A 281 11.61 -4.79 3.69
CA GLY A 281 11.82 -3.43 3.24
C GLY A 281 12.49 -3.37 1.86
N SER A 282 13.52 -4.19 1.64
CA SER A 282 14.26 -4.22 0.36
C SER A 282 14.96 -5.56 0.14
N MET A 283 14.92 -6.07 -1.09
CA MET A 283 15.58 -7.31 -1.52
C MET A 283 15.67 -7.33 -3.06
N PRO A 284 16.42 -8.25 -3.70
CA PRO A 284 17.31 -9.26 -3.13
C PRO A 284 18.80 -8.85 -3.07
N ALA A 285 19.16 -7.64 -3.45
CA ALA A 285 20.53 -7.17 -3.49
C ALA A 285 20.77 -6.02 -2.50
N HIS A 286 22.05 -5.66 -2.33
CA HIS A 286 22.42 -4.51 -1.51
C HIS A 286 21.76 -3.23 -2.04
N ARG A 287 21.24 -2.39 -1.14
CA ARG A 287 20.67 -1.11 -1.54
C ARG A 287 21.76 -0.21 -2.08
N ARG A 288 21.56 0.35 -3.27
CA ARG A 288 22.37 1.47 -3.75
C ARG A 288 21.88 2.72 -3.04
N THR A 289 22.65 3.21 -2.09
CA THR A 289 22.49 4.58 -1.60
C THR A 289 23.04 5.49 -2.69
N ASP A 290 22.16 6.06 -3.50
CA ASP A 290 22.54 7.17 -4.37
C ASP A 290 22.92 8.34 -3.44
N ALA A 291 24.22 8.51 -3.24
CA ALA A 291 24.74 9.77 -2.73
C ALA A 291 24.41 10.84 -3.78
N SER A 292 23.38 11.63 -3.50
CA SER A 292 23.11 12.88 -4.21
C SER A 292 24.05 13.98 -3.74
#